data_AF-A0A8R7P7T1-F1
#
_entry.id   AF-A0A8R7P7T1-F1
#
_cell.length_a   1.000
_cell.length_b   1.000
_cell.length_c   1.000
_cell.angle_alpha   90.00
_cell.angle_beta   90.00
_cell.angle_gamma   90.00
#
_symmetry.space_group_name_H-M   'P 1'
#
loop_
_entity.id
_entity.type
_entity.pdbx_description
1 polymer ?
#
loop_
_entity_poly.entity_id
_entity_poly.type
_entity_poly.pdbx_seq_one_letter_code
_entity_poly.pdbx_strand_id
1 'polypeptide(L)'
;MYLRCAVHEFPAKWAIWLPQAEFWYNTAYHSSLGCTPYKALYGHDPNVGQLSGHPTSLNPDVNTWLATHTHHTTALKEHLAR
;
A
#
# COMPACT_ATOMS: atom_id res chain seq x y z
N MET A 1 -3.15 6.98 -9.37
CA MET A 1 -3.25 8.39 -8.93
C MET A 1 -2.96 8.45 -7.44
N TYR A 2 -1.73 8.10 -7.01
CA TYR A 2 -1.37 8.02 -5.59
C TYR A 2 -0.11 8.86 -5.32
N LEU A 3 0.97 8.59 -6.07
CA LEU A 3 2.20 9.36 -5.99
C LEU A 3 1.97 10.87 -6.28
N ARG A 4 1.19 11.22 -7.30
CA ARG A 4 0.91 12.63 -7.63
C ARG A 4 0.22 13.39 -6.50
N CYS A 5 -0.69 12.74 -5.76
CA CYS A 5 -1.40 13.36 -4.64
C CYS A 5 -0.47 13.48 -3.42
N ALA A 6 0.27 12.41 -3.08
CA ALA A 6 1.22 12.41 -1.96
C ALA A 6 2.39 13.39 -2.14
N VAL A 7 2.87 13.56 -3.37
CA VAL A 7 3.92 14.53 -3.71
C VAL A 7 3.40 15.96 -3.67
N HIS A 8 2.12 16.18 -3.96
CA HIS A 8 1.52 17.51 -3.86
C HIS A 8 1.36 17.96 -2.40
N GLU A 9 0.93 17.07 -1.51
CA GLU A 9 0.81 17.38 -0.07
C GLU A 9 2.17 17.49 0.63
N PHE A 10 3.15 16.65 0.28
CA PHE A 10 4.47 16.63 0.93
C PHE A 10 5.62 16.48 -0.08
N PRO A 11 5.94 17.54 -0.86
CA PRO A 11 6.90 17.47 -1.96
C PRO A 11 8.32 17.10 -1.52
N ALA A 12 8.74 17.44 -0.30
CA ALA A 12 10.07 17.09 0.22
C ALA A 12 10.19 15.62 0.69
N LYS A 13 9.06 14.95 0.95
CA LYS A 13 9.04 13.57 1.50
C LYS A 13 8.62 12.53 0.45
N TRP A 14 8.53 12.93 -0.82
CA TRP A 14 8.12 12.09 -1.94
C TRP A 14 8.82 10.72 -1.99
N ALA A 15 10.12 10.69 -1.68
CA ALA A 15 10.93 9.47 -1.71
C ALA A 15 10.47 8.43 -0.68
N ILE A 16 9.91 8.87 0.46
CA ILE A 16 9.38 7.98 1.51
C ILE A 16 8.12 7.26 1.02
N TRP A 17 7.39 7.87 0.08
CA TRP A 17 6.15 7.31 -0.49
C TRP A 17 6.38 6.40 -1.70
N LEU A 18 7.61 6.36 -2.24
CA LEU A 18 7.93 5.52 -3.40
C LEU A 18 7.64 4.04 -3.15
N PRO A 19 8.09 3.41 -2.04
CA PRO A 19 7.84 1.98 -1.81
C PRO A 19 6.34 1.67 -1.73
N GLN A 20 5.57 2.57 -1.12
CA GLN A 20 4.12 2.42 -1.02
C GLN A 20 3.47 2.52 -2.40
N ALA A 21 3.86 3.52 -3.21
CA ALA A 21 3.34 3.68 -4.56
C ALA A 21 3.70 2.51 -5.49
N GLU A 22 4.92 1.99 -5.37
CA GLU A 22 5.40 0.81 -6.10
C GLU A 22 4.61 -0.44 -5.70
N PHE A 23 4.41 -0.66 -4.41
CA PHE A 23 3.59 -1.77 -3.90
C PHE A 23 2.18 -1.71 -4.49
N TRP A 24 1.51 -0.56 -4.39
CA TRP A 24 0.18 -0.36 -4.96
C TRP A 24 0.14 -0.63 -6.47
N TYR A 25 1.14 -0.17 -7.21
CA TYR A 25 1.24 -0.40 -8.65
C TYR A 25 1.40 -1.89 -8.97
N ASN A 26 2.28 -2.59 -8.27
CA ASN A 26 2.55 -4.01 -8.52
C ASN A 26 1.38 -4.92 -8.14
N THR A 27 0.57 -4.52 -7.16
CA THR A 27 -0.55 -5.34 -6.67
C THR A 27 -1.92 -4.94 -7.21
N ALA A 28 -2.05 -3.78 -7.85
CA ALA A 28 -3.30 -3.36 -8.47
C ALA A 28 -3.56 -4.10 -9.79
N TYR A 29 -4.83 -4.28 -10.13
CA TYR A 29 -5.24 -4.87 -11.40
C TYR A 29 -4.99 -3.90 -12.56
N HIS A 30 -4.34 -4.37 -13.62
CA HIS A 30 -4.06 -3.59 -14.82
C HIS A 30 -4.87 -4.13 -15.99
N SER A 31 -5.79 -3.33 -16.53
CA SER A 31 -6.67 -3.73 -17.64
C SER A 31 -5.90 -4.08 -18.92
N SER A 32 -4.75 -3.43 -19.18
CA SER A 32 -3.87 -3.76 -20.31
C SER A 32 -3.18 -5.11 -20.18
N LEU A 33 -2.90 -5.56 -18.95
CA LEU A 33 -2.29 -6.86 -18.67
C LEU A 33 -3.33 -7.95 -18.41
N GLY A 34 -4.57 -7.58 -18.11
CA GLY A 34 -5.61 -8.51 -17.67
C GLY A 34 -5.37 -9.10 -16.28
N CYS A 35 -4.32 -8.66 -15.58
CA CYS A 35 -3.89 -9.14 -14.26
C CYS A 35 -3.05 -8.08 -13.54
N THR A 36 -2.55 -8.40 -12.35
CA THR A 36 -1.60 -7.53 -11.63
C THR A 36 -0.20 -7.69 -12.20
N PRO A 37 0.63 -6.62 -12.25
CA PRO A 37 2.03 -6.74 -12.68
C PRO A 37 2.82 -7.79 -11.87
N TYR A 38 2.55 -7.90 -10.56
CA TYR A 38 3.11 -8.97 -9.72
C TYR A 38 2.76 -10.36 -10.24
N LYS A 39 1.49 -10.60 -10.58
CA LYS A 39 1.04 -11.88 -11.13
C LYS A 39 1.65 -12.17 -12.50
N ALA A 40 1.81 -11.14 -13.33
CA ALA A 40 2.51 -11.29 -14.61
C ALA A 40 3.97 -11.73 -14.42
N LEU A 41 4.64 -11.25 -13.38
CA LEU A 41 6.05 -11.55 -13.10
C LEU A 41 6.26 -12.90 -12.40
N TYR A 42 5.43 -13.23 -11.39
CA TYR A 42 5.61 -14.39 -10.52
C TYR A 42 4.63 -15.55 -10.79
N GLY A 43 3.62 -15.34 -11.63
CA GLY A 43 2.64 -16.36 -12.01
C GLY A 43 1.57 -16.65 -10.96
N HIS A 44 1.54 -15.97 -9.82
CA HIS A 44 0.50 -16.11 -8.80
C HIS A 44 0.03 -14.76 -8.27
N ASP A 45 -1.15 -14.73 -7.65
CA ASP A 45 -1.71 -13.50 -7.09
C ASP A 45 -0.87 -13.03 -5.88
N PRO A 46 -0.71 -11.69 -5.69
CA PRO A 46 -0.01 -11.15 -4.54
C PRO A 46 -0.82 -11.40 -3.26
N ASN A 47 -0.16 -11.83 -2.18
CA ASN A 47 -0.77 -12.05 -0.88
C ASN A 47 -0.97 -10.73 -0.10
N VAL A 48 -1.75 -9.79 -0.68
CA VAL A 48 -1.92 -8.40 -0.18
C VAL A 48 -2.71 -8.32 1.14
N GLY A 49 -3.16 -9.44 1.71
CA GLY A 49 -3.95 -9.48 2.94
C GLY A 49 -3.56 -10.57 3.93
N GLN A 50 -2.50 -11.36 3.67
CA GLN A 50 -2.11 -12.43 4.61
C GLN A 50 -1.59 -11.88 5.95
N LEU A 51 -1.15 -10.62 5.99
CA LEU A 51 -0.82 -9.92 7.24
C LEU A 51 -2.07 -9.40 7.98
N SER A 52 -3.21 -9.28 7.32
CA SER A 52 -4.48 -8.83 7.93
C SER A 52 -5.17 -9.91 8.76
N GLY A 53 -4.62 -11.14 8.78
CA GLY A 53 -5.17 -12.28 9.50
C GLY A 53 -4.49 -12.62 10.83
N HIS A 54 -3.42 -11.91 11.24
CA HIS A 54 -2.81 -12.14 12.55
C HIS A 54 -2.98 -10.92 13.45
N PRO A 55 -3.99 -10.92 14.34
CA PRO A 55 -4.30 -9.74 15.17
C PRO A 55 -3.28 -9.46 16.28
N THR A 56 -2.29 -10.33 16.51
CA THR A 56 -1.35 -10.12 17.62
C THR A 56 0.03 -10.63 17.27
N SER A 57 0.90 -9.75 16.77
CA SER A 57 2.32 -9.96 16.89
C SER A 57 2.70 -9.89 18.38
N LEU A 58 3.45 -10.86 18.90
CA LEU A 58 4.03 -10.78 20.27
C LEU A 58 5.06 -9.66 20.41
N ASN A 59 5.53 -9.11 19.28
CA ASN A 59 6.44 -7.99 19.25
C ASN A 59 5.65 -6.67 19.34
N PRO A 60 5.85 -5.85 20.39
CA PRO A 60 5.14 -4.59 20.60
C PRO A 60 5.43 -3.56 19.50
N ASP A 61 6.63 -3.55 18.92
CA ASP A 61 7.02 -2.59 17.88
C ASP A 61 6.23 -2.81 16.59
N VAL A 62 5.96 -4.09 16.27
CA VAL A 62 5.13 -4.47 15.11
C VAL A 62 3.69 -3.99 15.33
N ASN A 63 3.16 -4.07 16.55
CA ASN A 63 1.81 -3.59 16.85
C ASN A 63 1.72 -2.06 16.75
N THR A 64 2.74 -1.34 17.22
CA THR A 64 2.82 0.12 17.06
C THR A 64 2.93 0.53 15.58
N TRP A 65 3.72 -0.20 14.79
CA TRP A 65 3.83 0.02 13.36
C TRP A 65 2.51 -0.26 12.62
N LEU A 66 1.82 -1.35 12.95
CA LEU A 66 0.50 -1.69 12.40
C LEU A 66 -0.55 -0.62 12.73
N ALA A 67 -0.57 -0.11 13.96
CA ALA A 67 -1.48 0.97 14.36
C ALA A 67 -1.22 2.26 13.56
N THR A 68 0.06 2.62 13.39
CA THR A 68 0.48 3.79 12.62
C THR A 68 0.09 3.66 11.15
N HIS A 69 0.33 2.48 10.55
CA HIS A 69 0.02 2.19 9.16
C HIS A 69 -1.50 2.16 8.90
N THR A 70 -2.28 1.64 9.84
CA THR A 70 -3.75 1.61 9.74
C THR A 70 -4.32 3.02 9.77
N HIS A 71 -3.87 3.86 10.71
CA HIS A 71 -4.29 5.26 10.77
C HIS A 71 -3.99 6.02 9.48
N HIS A 72 -2.78 5.85 8.94
CA HIS A 72 -2.37 6.48 7.69
C HIS A 72 -3.20 6.00 6.49
N THR A 73 -3.48 4.70 6.41
CA THR A 73 -4.28 4.12 5.32
C THR A 73 -5.73 4.60 5.37
N THR A 74 -6.31 4.76 6.57
CA THR A 74 -7.66 5.30 6.75
C THR A 74 -7.76 6.75 6.29
N ALA A 75 -6.81 7.60 6.70
CA ALA A 75 -6.76 9.00 6.27
C ALA A 75 -6.66 9.14 4.75
N LEU A 76 -5.85 8.29 4.10
CA LEU A 76 -5.73 8.25 2.64
C LEU A 76 -7.03 7.82 1.96
N LYS A 77 -7.76 6.84 2.52
CA LYS A 77 -9.06 6.41 1.99
C LYS A 77 -10.09 7.52 2.09
N GLU A 78 -10.14 8.23 3.21
CA GLU A 78 -11.05 9.37 3.41
C GLU A 78 -10.76 10.52 2.43
N HIS A 79 -9.48 10.84 2.20
CA HIS A 79 -9.09 11.88 1.24
C HIS A 79 -9.33 11.50 -0.22
N LEU A 80 -9.29 10.20 -0.57
CA LEU A 80 -9.54 9.71 -1.94
C LEU A 80 -11.02 9.44 -2.22
N ALA A 81 -11.87 9.37 -1.20
CA ALA A 81 -13.32 9.18 -1.32
C ALA A 81 -14.11 10.49 -1.52
N ARG A 82 -13.41 11.62 -1.63
CA ARG A 82 -13.96 12.96 -1.87
C ARG A 82 -13.71 13.40 -3.31
#